data_AF-A0A4D6H831-F1
#
_entry.id   AF-A0A4D6H831-F1
#
_cell.length_a   1.000
_cell.length_b   1.000
_cell.length_c   1.000
_cell.angle_alpha   90.00
_cell.angle_beta   90.00
_cell.angle_gamma   90.00
#
_symmetry.space_group_name_H-M   'P 1'
#
loop_
_entity.id
_entity.type
_entity.pdbx_description
1 polymer ?
#
loop_
_entity_poly.entity_id
_entity_poly.type
_entity_poly.pdbx_seq_one_letter_code
_entity_poly.pdbx_strand_id
1 'polypeptide(L)'
;MLNAALNCYILCIEWLIITHLKREGRRDVIEEEKEEGGEYYRELVRELKDDEYVSQKTFEKLDEMNSVERRWMAHHKSGELAETDVRNVRDRLEILIRELFPRSDSPN
;
A
#
# COMPACT_ATOMS: atom_id res chain seq x y z
N MET A 1 10.82 -6.49 16.61
CA MET A 1 9.63 -7.12 16.03
C MET A 1 8.72 -6.13 15.32
N LEU A 2 8.49 -4.93 15.87
CA LEU A 2 7.63 -3.91 15.24
C LEU A 2 8.05 -3.52 13.81
N ASN A 3 9.36 -3.38 13.54
CA ASN A 3 9.87 -3.11 12.18
C ASN A 3 9.49 -4.22 11.18
N ALA A 4 9.54 -5.49 11.59
CA ALA A 4 9.14 -6.59 10.73
C ALA A 4 7.63 -6.55 10.45
N ALA A 5 6.81 -6.26 11.46
CA ALA A 5 5.37 -6.12 11.29
C ALA A 5 5.02 -4.95 10.35
N LEU A 6 5.68 -3.80 10.52
CA LEU A 6 5.54 -2.64 9.64
C LEU A 6 5.85 -2.99 8.18
N ASN A 7 7.01 -3.62 7.94
CA ASN A 7 7.42 -4.03 6.59
C ASN A 7 6.41 -5.01 5.98
N CYS A 8 5.90 -5.97 6.75
CA CYS A 8 4.87 -6.89 6.27
C CYS A 8 3.59 -6.14 5.85
N TYR A 9 3.13 -5.16 6.62
CA TYR A 9 1.94 -4.40 6.26
C TYR A 9 2.14 -3.53 5.02
N ILE A 10 3.30 -2.91 4.86
CA ILE A 10 3.66 -2.15 3.65
C ILE A 10 3.64 -3.08 2.43
N LEU A 11 4.28 -4.25 2.55
CA LEU A 11 4.28 -5.27 1.50
C LEU A 11 2.86 -5.72 1.15
N CYS A 12 1.99 -5.92 2.15
CA CYS A 12 0.58 -6.24 1.87
C CYS A 12 -0.13 -5.12 1.11
N ILE A 13 0.15 -3.85 1.40
CA ILE A 13 -0.42 -2.71 0.65
C ILE A 13 0.05 -2.76 -0.82
N GLU A 14 1.34 -2.99 -1.07
CA GLU A 14 1.88 -3.13 -2.43
C GLU A 14 1.15 -4.22 -3.22
N TRP A 15 1.01 -5.40 -2.62
CA TRP A 15 0.34 -6.53 -3.27
C TRP A 15 -1.14 -6.27 -3.54
N LEU A 16 -1.84 -5.52 -2.67
CA LEU A 16 -3.21 -5.12 -2.96
C LEU A 16 -3.31 -4.21 -4.18
N ILE A 17 -2.40 -3.25 -4.29
CA ILE A 17 -2.34 -2.34 -5.45
C ILE A 17 -2.04 -3.13 -6.71
N ILE A 18 -0.98 -3.96 -6.71
CA ILE A 18 -0.60 -4.80 -7.86
C ILE A 18 -1.77 -5.70 -8.29
N THR A 19 -2.42 -6.36 -7.32
CA THR A 19 -3.56 -7.24 -7.60
C THR A 19 -4.73 -6.47 -8.19
N HIS A 20 -5.02 -5.29 -7.66
CA HIS A 20 -6.10 -4.45 -8.14
C HIS A 20 -5.84 -3.95 -9.56
N LEU A 21 -4.65 -3.44 -9.86
CA LEU A 21 -4.27 -2.97 -11.21
C LEU A 21 -4.42 -4.07 -12.25
N LYS A 22 -4.01 -5.29 -11.91
CA LYS A 22 -4.18 -6.47 -12.77
C LYS A 22 -5.65 -6.83 -12.95
N ARG A 23 -6.45 -6.79 -11.88
CA ARG A 23 -7.89 -7.09 -11.92
C ARG A 23 -8.66 -6.11 -12.81
N GLU A 24 -8.35 -4.82 -12.71
CA GLU A 24 -8.97 -3.77 -13.54
C GLU A 24 -8.41 -3.72 -14.97
N GLY A 25 -7.46 -4.60 -15.31
CA GLY A 25 -6.83 -4.65 -16.63
C GLY A 25 -6.00 -3.40 -16.96
N ARG A 26 -5.66 -2.59 -15.95
CA ARG A 26 -4.87 -1.36 -16.12
C ARG A 26 -3.41 -1.67 -16.36
N ARG A 27 -2.88 -2.69 -15.67
CA ARG A 27 -1.44 -3.00 -15.67
C ARG A 27 -1.13 -4.40 -15.12
N ASP A 28 -0.11 -5.06 -15.65
CA ASP A 28 0.41 -6.33 -15.11
C ASP A 28 1.85 -6.14 -14.60
N VAL A 29 1.97 -5.51 -13.44
CA VAL A 29 3.25 -5.13 -12.83
C VAL A 29 4.22 -6.32 -12.75
N ILE A 30 3.72 -7.53 -12.44
CA ILE A 30 4.56 -8.72 -12.31
C ILE A 30 5.22 -9.11 -13.64
N GLU A 31 4.52 -8.96 -14.76
CA GLU A 31 5.10 -9.25 -16.07
C GLU A 31 6.10 -8.17 -16.48
N GLU A 32 5.81 -6.90 -16.18
CA GLU A 32 6.69 -5.77 -16.48
C GLU A 32 8.01 -5.84 -15.68
N GLU A 33 7.98 -6.26 -14.42
CA GLU A 33 9.19 -6.41 -13.60
C GLU A 33 10.18 -7.44 -14.18
N LYS A 34 9.71 -8.44 -14.94
CA LYS A 34 10.59 -9.43 -15.59
C LYS A 34 11.44 -8.81 -16.69
N GLU A 35 10.97 -7.72 -17.30
CA GLU A 35 11.60 -7.07 -18.44
C GLU A 35 12.37 -5.80 -18.03
N GLU A 36 11.83 -5.00 -17.11
CA GLU A 36 12.32 -3.64 -16.83
C GLU A 36 12.85 -3.43 -15.39
N GLY A 37 12.70 -4.42 -14.50
CA GLY A 37 13.10 -4.34 -13.10
C GLY A 37 11.97 -3.87 -12.16
N GLY A 38 12.21 -3.99 -10.85
CA GLY A 38 11.17 -3.83 -9.82
C GLY A 38 10.65 -2.41 -9.62
N GLU A 39 9.39 -2.28 -9.22
CA GLU A 39 8.76 -0.99 -8.90
C GLU A 39 8.92 -0.58 -7.43
N TYR A 40 8.96 0.73 -7.18
CA TYR A 40 8.95 1.25 -5.82
C TYR A 40 7.52 1.49 -5.32
N TYR A 41 7.27 1.29 -4.02
CA TYR A 41 6.02 1.64 -3.31
C TYR A 41 5.39 2.96 -3.77
N ARG A 42 6.22 3.99 -3.97
CA ARG A 42 5.80 5.31 -4.44
C ARG A 42 5.07 5.29 -5.78
N GLU A 43 5.54 4.49 -6.71
CA GLU A 43 5.02 4.43 -8.07
C GLU A 43 3.68 3.71 -8.05
N LEU A 44 3.61 2.57 -7.34
CA LEU A 44 2.36 1.85 -7.09
C LEU A 44 1.28 2.75 -6.45
N VAL A 45 1.60 3.53 -5.41
CA VAL A 45 0.61 4.42 -4.77
C VAL A 45 0.10 5.50 -5.74
N ARG A 46 0.92 5.99 -6.67
CA ARG A 46 0.50 7.00 -7.64
C ARG A 46 -0.55 6.50 -8.61
N GLU A 47 -0.56 5.19 -8.90
CA GLU A 47 -1.61 4.57 -9.71
C GLU A 47 -3.01 4.69 -9.08
N LEU A 48 -3.09 4.95 -7.77
CA LEU A 48 -4.37 5.10 -7.07
C LEU A 48 -4.91 6.54 -7.09
N LYS A 49 -4.17 7.53 -7.59
CA LYS A 49 -4.53 8.96 -7.45
C LYS A 49 -5.90 9.32 -8.01
N ASP A 50 -6.26 8.70 -9.12
CA ASP A 50 -7.51 8.93 -9.85
C ASP A 50 -8.35 7.63 -9.94
N ASP A 51 -8.11 6.69 -9.03
CA ASP A 51 -8.82 5.41 -8.99
C ASP A 51 -10.23 5.59 -8.40
N GLU A 52 -11.25 5.00 -9.06
CA GLU A 52 -12.65 5.18 -8.67
C GLU A 52 -13.02 4.51 -7.33
N TYR A 53 -12.26 3.48 -6.93
CA TYR A 53 -12.51 2.72 -5.72
C TYR A 53 -11.82 3.34 -4.50
N VAL A 54 -10.71 4.05 -4.72
CA VAL A 54 -9.89 4.61 -3.64
C VAL A 54 -10.34 6.02 -3.30
N SER A 55 -10.67 6.25 -2.03
CA SER A 55 -11.02 7.60 -1.60
C SER A 55 -9.79 8.51 -1.64
N GLN A 56 -9.98 9.79 -1.99
CA GLN A 56 -8.91 10.80 -1.98
C GLN A 56 -8.16 10.81 -0.63
N LYS A 57 -8.89 10.65 0.48
CA LYS A 57 -8.32 10.58 1.82
C LYS A 57 -7.42 9.35 2.01
N THR A 58 -7.77 8.21 1.43
CA THR A 58 -6.94 7.00 1.47
C THR A 58 -5.68 7.19 0.64
N PHE A 59 -5.80 7.73 -0.58
CA PHE A 59 -4.66 8.06 -1.42
C PHE A 59 -3.67 9.00 -0.71
N GLU A 60 -4.14 10.14 -0.18
CA GLU A 60 -3.29 11.12 0.52
C GLU A 60 -2.53 10.49 1.70
N LYS A 61 -3.17 9.55 2.41
CA LYS A 61 -2.56 8.86 3.54
C LYS A 61 -1.50 7.84 3.11
N LEU A 62 -1.72 7.14 1.99
CA LEU A 62 -0.72 6.25 1.41
C LEU A 62 0.50 7.03 0.87
N ASP A 63 0.26 8.18 0.22
CA ASP A 63 1.35 9.04 -0.26
C ASP A 63 2.12 9.69 0.89
N GLU A 64 1.44 10.07 1.99
CA GLU A 64 2.10 10.52 3.21
C GLU A 64 2.99 9.41 3.79
N MET A 65 2.49 8.17 3.87
CA MET A 65 3.24 7.02 4.39
C MET A 65 4.54 6.76 3.62
N ASN A 66 4.56 6.94 2.31
CA ASN A 66 5.77 6.85 1.49
C ASN A 66 6.87 7.87 1.87
N SER A 67 6.47 9.05 2.38
CA SER A 67 7.41 10.03 2.92
C SER A 67 7.93 9.65 4.32
N VAL A 68 7.11 8.92 5.07
CA VAL A 68 7.42 8.46 6.43
C VAL A 68 8.26 7.17 6.38
N GLU A 69 8.02 6.26 5.44
CA GLU A 69 8.77 5.02 5.26
C GLU A 69 10.25 5.27 5.00
N ARG A 70 10.58 6.21 4.10
CA ARG A 70 11.97 6.64 3.90
C ARG A 70 12.61 7.18 5.17
N ARG A 71 11.83 7.88 6.02
CA ARG A 71 12.28 8.34 7.33
C ARG A 71 12.44 7.16 8.29
N TRP A 72 11.50 6.23 8.35
CA TRP A 72 11.59 5.02 9.17
C TRP A 72 12.82 4.19 8.78
N MET A 73 13.06 3.95 7.50
CA MET A 73 14.25 3.28 6.96
C MET A 73 15.55 4.02 7.28
N ALA A 74 15.57 5.37 7.22
CA ALA A 74 16.72 6.16 7.64
C ALA A 74 16.94 6.12 9.17
N HIS A 75 15.86 6.08 9.95
CA HIS A 75 15.85 6.02 11.41
C HIS A 75 16.00 4.59 11.98
N HIS A 76 16.03 3.54 11.15
CA HIS A 76 16.43 2.18 11.56
C HIS A 76 17.83 2.16 12.21
N LYS A 77 18.65 3.22 12.03
CA LYS A 77 19.94 3.40 12.71
C LYS A 77 19.86 4.16 14.06
N SER A 78 18.73 4.76 14.45
CA SER A 78 18.69 5.73 15.56
C SER A 78 17.58 5.59 16.63
N GLY A 79 16.54 4.75 16.50
CA GLY A 79 15.52 4.68 17.57
C GLY A 79 14.37 3.69 17.38
N GLU A 80 13.66 3.40 18.47
CA GLU A 80 12.50 2.51 18.55
C GLU A 80 11.32 3.02 17.71
N LEU A 81 10.74 2.14 16.89
CA LEU A 81 9.49 2.37 16.18
C LEU A 81 8.31 2.35 17.16
N ALA A 82 7.45 3.37 17.10
CA ALA A 82 6.26 3.42 17.94
C ALA A 82 5.21 2.40 17.47
N GLU A 83 4.58 1.70 18.42
CA GLU A 83 3.51 0.75 18.09
C GLU A 83 2.32 1.42 17.38
N THR A 84 2.08 2.70 17.68
CA THR A 84 1.06 3.51 17.00
C THR A 84 1.30 3.62 15.51
N ASP A 85 2.55 3.67 15.06
CA ASP A 85 2.88 3.74 13.63
C ASP A 85 2.49 2.44 12.93
N VAL A 86 2.83 1.30 13.55
CA VAL A 86 2.45 -0.03 13.04
C VAL A 86 0.93 -0.18 12.97
N ARG A 87 0.21 0.26 14.01
CA ARG A 87 -1.26 0.22 14.05
C ARG A 87 -1.87 1.10 12.95
N ASN A 88 -1.34 2.30 12.73
CA ASN A 88 -1.81 3.19 11.67
C ASN A 88 -1.67 2.56 10.27
N VAL A 89 -0.55 1.87 10.00
CA VAL A 89 -0.36 1.16 8.73
C VAL A 89 -1.32 -0.03 8.60
N ARG A 90 -1.54 -0.79 9.69
CA ARG A 90 -2.53 -1.87 9.71
C ARG A 90 -3.94 -1.36 9.41
N ASP A 91 -4.37 -0.30 10.09
CA ASP A 91 -5.71 0.27 9.90
C ASP A 91 -5.87 0.80 8.47
N ARG A 92 -4.80 1.38 7.89
CA ARG A 92 -4.80 1.79 6.48
C ARG A 92 -4.94 0.60 5.53
N LEU A 93 -4.22 -0.49 5.78
CA LEU A 93 -4.35 -1.73 5.02
C LEU A 93 -5.80 -2.24 5.05
N GLU A 94 -6.43 -2.29 6.23
CA GLU A 94 -7.82 -2.75 6.37
C GLU A 94 -8.81 -1.87 5.58
N ILE A 95 -8.62 -0.55 5.58
CA ILE A 95 -9.43 0.38 4.79
C ILE A 95 -9.23 0.13 3.30
N LEU A 96 -7.98 0.01 2.85
CA LEU A 96 -7.66 -0.19 1.44
C LEU A 96 -8.23 -1.52 0.91
N ILE A 97 -8.21 -2.59 1.71
CA ILE A 97 -8.86 -3.86 1.36
C ILE A 97 -10.35 -3.65 1.07
N ARG A 98 -11.05 -2.89 1.91
CA ARG A 98 -12.50 -2.66 1.75
C ARG A 98 -12.82 -1.78 0.55
N GLU A 99 -11.97 -0.79 0.28
CA GLU A 99 -12.10 0.10 -0.88
C GLU A 99 -11.87 -0.68 -2.18
N LEU A 100 -10.75 -1.39 -2.31
CA LEU A 100 -10.37 -2.10 -3.53
C LEU A 100 -11.13 -3.42 -3.74
N PHE A 101 -11.54 -4.10 -2.67
CA PHE A 101 -12.18 -5.41 -2.70
C PHE A 101 -13.44 -5.41 -1.82
N PRO A 102 -14.47 -4.61 -2.17
CA PRO A 102 -15.71 -4.57 -1.42
C PRO A 102 -16.34 -5.97 -1.41
N ARG A 103 -16.75 -6.45 -0.23
CA ARG A 103 -17.47 -7.72 -0.12
C ARG A 103 -18.75 -7.60 -0.92
N SER A 104 -18.95 -8.51 -1.87
CA SER A 104 -20.20 -8.69 -2.60
C SER A 104 -21.27 -9.32 -1.70
N ASP A 105 -21.59 -8.65 -0.59
CA ASP A 105 -22.84 -8.89 0.13
C ASP A 105 -23.92 -8.04 -0.54
N SER A 106 -24.40 -8.50 -1.70
CA SER A 106 -25.62 -7.99 -2.32
C SER A 106 -26.51 -9.19 -2.67
N PRO A 107 -27.62 -9.42 -1.93
CA PRO A 107 -28.69 -10.24 -2.46
C PRO A 107 -29.31 -9.48 -3.64
N ASN A 108 -29.42 -10.14 -4.78
CA ASN A 108 -30.33 -9.75 -5.86
C ASN A 108 -31.78 -9.67 -5.36
#